data_AF-H2QFK1-F1
#
_entry.id   AF-H2QFK1-F1
#
_cell.length_a   1.000
_cell.length_b   1.000
_cell.length_c   1.000
_cell.angle_alpha   90.00
_cell.angle_beta   90.00
_cell.angle_gamma   90.00
#
_symmetry.space_group_name_H-M   'P 1'
#
loop_
_entity.id
_entity.type
_entity.pdbx_description
1 polymer ?
#
loop_
_entity_poly.entity_id
_entity_poly.type
_entity_poly.pdbx_seq_one_letter_code
_entity_poly.pdbx_strand_id
1 'polypeptide(L)'
;MAKVSVLNVAVLENPSPFHSPFRFEISFECSEALADDLEWKIIYVGSAESEEFDQILDSVLVGPVPAGRHMFVFQLQRNILASNPRVTRFHINWDNNMDRLEAIETQDPSLGCGLPLNCTPIKGLGLPGCIPGLLPENSMDCI
;
A
#
# COMPACT_ATOMS: atom_id res chain seq x y z
N MET A 1 -15.43 1.98 0.92
CA MET A 1 -15.84 1.19 -0.27
C MET A 1 -14.80 1.43 -1.36
N ALA A 2 -14.64 0.53 -2.34
CA ALA A 2 -13.70 0.80 -3.44
C ALA A 2 -14.22 1.97 -4.29
N LYS A 3 -13.39 2.99 -4.53
CA LYS A 3 -13.76 4.16 -5.34
C LYS A 3 -13.68 3.90 -6.84
N VAL A 4 -12.94 2.86 -7.25
CA VAL A 4 -12.76 2.46 -8.64
C VAL A 4 -13.16 1.00 -8.83
N SER A 5 -13.92 0.71 -9.87
CA SER A 5 -14.30 -0.65 -10.28
C SER A 5 -14.03 -0.86 -11.76
N VAL A 6 -13.26 -1.89 -12.10
CA VAL A 6 -13.07 -2.30 -13.50
C VAL A 6 -14.37 -2.91 -14.01
N LEU A 7 -14.89 -2.38 -15.11
CA LEU A 7 -16.12 -2.82 -15.76
C LEU A 7 -15.85 -3.90 -16.81
N ASN A 8 -14.86 -3.66 -17.68
CA ASN A 8 -14.51 -4.55 -18.77
C ASN A 8 -13.03 -4.45 -19.15
N VAL A 9 -12.48 -5.55 -19.64
CA VAL A 9 -11.17 -5.61 -20.30
C VAL A 9 -11.34 -6.41 -21.58
N ALA A 10 -11.37 -5.73 -22.72
CA ALA A 10 -11.49 -6.36 -24.02
C ALA A 10 -10.12 -6.50 -24.68
N VAL A 11 -9.80 -7.71 -25.12
CA VAL A 11 -8.61 -7.98 -25.94
C VAL A 11 -8.99 -7.75 -27.39
N LEU A 12 -8.49 -6.66 -27.97
CA LEU A 12 -8.78 -6.30 -29.35
C LEU A 12 -7.84 -7.05 -30.31
N GLU A 13 -8.28 -7.20 -31.56
CA GLU A 13 -7.50 -7.77 -32.67
C GLU A 13 -7.01 -9.23 -32.45
N ASN A 14 -7.64 -10.01 -31.56
CA ASN A 14 -7.30 -11.43 -31.31
C ASN A 14 -8.18 -12.39 -32.15
N PRO A 15 -7.63 -13.34 -32.94
CA PRO A 15 -6.21 -13.69 -33.09
C PRO A 15 -5.45 -12.72 -34.01
N SER A 16 -4.20 -12.44 -33.65
CA SER A 16 -3.31 -11.51 -34.35
C SER A 16 -2.01 -12.18 -34.80
N PRO A 17 -1.30 -11.65 -35.82
CA PRO A 17 0.06 -12.08 -36.13
C PRO A 17 1.00 -11.93 -34.92
N PHE A 18 2.04 -12.75 -34.82
CA PHE A 18 2.95 -12.75 -33.66
C PHE A 18 3.65 -11.39 -33.41
N HIS A 19 3.90 -10.62 -34.48
CA HIS A 19 4.58 -9.32 -34.40
C HIS A 19 3.63 -8.12 -34.26
N SER A 20 2.31 -8.33 -34.29
CA SER A 20 1.37 -7.23 -34.09
C SER A 20 1.26 -6.90 -32.59
N PRO A 21 1.12 -5.62 -32.24
CA PRO A 21 0.94 -5.23 -30.85
C PRO A 21 -0.43 -5.69 -30.33
N PHE A 22 -0.47 -6.10 -29.07
CA PHE A 22 -1.70 -6.40 -28.35
C PHE A 22 -2.37 -5.11 -27.94
N ARG A 23 -3.70 -5.08 -28.02
CA ARG A 23 -4.48 -3.94 -27.60
C ARG A 23 -5.50 -4.35 -26.55
N PHE A 24 -5.44 -3.71 -25.40
CA PHE A 24 -6.41 -3.91 -24.32
C PHE A 24 -7.24 -2.66 -24.19
N GLU A 25 -8.54 -2.78 -24.45
CA GLU A 25 -9.49 -1.73 -24.11
C GLU A 25 -9.98 -1.97 -22.68
N ILE A 26 -9.63 -1.07 -21.78
CA ILE A 26 -10.02 -1.13 -20.38
C ILE A 26 -11.11 -0.09 -20.15
N SER A 27 -12.24 -0.55 -19.62
CA SER A 27 -13.33 0.30 -19.16
C SER A 27 -13.44 0.19 -17.64
N PHE A 28 -13.50 1.33 -16.95
CA PHE A 28 -13.67 1.37 -15.50
C PHE A 28 -14.65 2.47 -15.08
N GLU A 29 -15.20 2.32 -13.88
CA GLU A 29 -16.05 3.31 -13.25
C GLU A 29 -15.36 3.84 -12.01
N CYS A 30 -15.41 5.16 -11.84
CA CYS A 30 -14.94 5.88 -10.69
C CYS A 30 -16.16 6.50 -9.99
N SER A 31 -16.45 6.07 -8.76
CA SER A 31 -17.64 6.54 -8.02
C SER A 31 -17.47 7.95 -7.48
N GLU A 32 -16.24 8.35 -7.17
CA GLU A 32 -15.87 9.62 -6.56
C GLU A 32 -14.62 10.17 -7.25
N ALA A 33 -14.49 11.49 -7.42
CA ALA A 33 -13.32 12.06 -8.07
C ALA A 33 -12.04 11.78 -7.24
N LEU A 34 -10.98 11.34 -7.91
CA LEU A 34 -9.65 11.12 -7.33
C LEU A 34 -8.74 12.29 -7.67
N ALA A 35 -8.12 12.88 -6.65
CA ALA A 35 -7.11 13.92 -6.81
C ALA A 35 -5.77 13.35 -7.31
N ASP A 36 -5.41 12.17 -6.80
CA ASP A 36 -4.18 11.46 -7.17
C ASP A 36 -4.38 10.59 -8.42
N ASP A 37 -3.27 10.28 -9.09
CA ASP A 37 -3.26 9.44 -10.30
C ASP A 37 -3.45 7.96 -9.97
N LEU A 38 -4.21 7.26 -10.82
CA LEU A 38 -4.25 5.81 -10.86
C LEU A 38 -3.08 5.28 -11.68
N GLU A 39 -2.27 4.40 -11.10
CA GLU A 39 -1.24 3.68 -11.83
C GLU A 39 -1.77 2.35 -12.37
N TRP A 40 -1.69 2.18 -13.67
CA TRP A 40 -2.04 0.94 -14.37
C TRP A 40 -0.76 0.29 -14.90
N LYS A 41 -0.50 -0.95 -14.46
CA LYS A 41 0.65 -1.75 -14.91
C LYS A 41 0.19 -3.00 -15.62
N ILE A 42 0.81 -3.33 -16.74
CA ILE A 42 0.68 -4.66 -17.34
C ILE A 42 1.95 -5.44 -17.04
N ILE A 43 1.80 -6.55 -16.33
CA ILE A 43 2.91 -7.40 -15.88
C ILE A 43 2.80 -8.74 -16.59
N TYR A 44 3.88 -9.14 -17.27
CA TYR A 44 4.02 -10.44 -17.88
C TYR A 44 4.77 -11.37 -16.92
N VAL A 45 4.13 -12.48 -16.57
CA VAL A 45 4.73 -13.50 -15.70
C VAL A 45 5.79 -14.26 -16.48
N GLY A 46 7.06 -14.05 -16.14
CA GLY A 46 8.19 -14.63 -16.89
C GLY A 46 8.46 -16.09 -16.53
N SER A 47 8.17 -16.47 -15.29
CA SER A 47 8.28 -17.84 -14.79
C SER A 47 7.11 -18.13 -13.85
N ALA A 48 6.61 -19.36 -13.88
CA ALA A 48 5.60 -19.80 -12.91
C ALA A 48 6.21 -20.05 -11.50
N GLU A 49 7.54 -20.13 -11.41
CA GLU A 49 8.27 -20.53 -10.21
C GLU A 49 8.88 -19.36 -9.45
N SER A 50 9.07 -18.21 -10.11
CA SER A 50 9.76 -17.06 -9.51
C SER A 50 9.28 -15.74 -10.11
N GLU A 51 8.91 -14.82 -9.21
CA GLU A 51 8.48 -13.45 -9.54
C GLU A 51 9.64 -12.55 -10.02
N GLU A 52 10.89 -12.96 -9.83
CA GLU A 52 12.07 -12.19 -10.26
C GLU A 52 12.17 -12.05 -11.79
N PHE A 53 11.47 -12.92 -12.52
CA PHE A 53 11.40 -12.89 -13.97
C PHE A 53 10.18 -12.14 -14.50
N ASP A 54 9.32 -11.60 -13.63
CA ASP A 54 8.16 -10.83 -14.03
C ASP A 54 8.57 -9.51 -14.66
N GLN A 55 7.93 -9.19 -15.77
CA GLN A 55 8.30 -8.04 -16.59
C GLN A 55 7.14 -7.06 -16.65
N ILE A 56 7.38 -5.83 -16.22
CA ILE A 56 6.46 -4.72 -16.45
C ILE A 56 6.53 -4.37 -17.93
N LEU A 57 5.48 -4.70 -18.69
CA LEU A 57 5.39 -4.44 -20.12
C LEU A 57 5.07 -2.97 -20.41
N ASP A 58 4.21 -2.37 -19.58
CA ASP A 58 3.83 -0.96 -19.65
C ASP A 58 3.30 -0.49 -18.30
N SER A 59 3.42 0.82 -18.05
CA SER A 59 2.97 1.48 -16.83
C SER A 59 2.46 2.88 -17.19
N VAL A 60 1.18 3.13 -16.93
CA VAL A 60 0.51 4.38 -17.29
C VAL A 60 -0.14 4.98 -16.05
N LEU A 61 0.09 6.26 -15.84
CA LEU A 61 -0.61 7.07 -14.85
C LEU A 61 -1.84 7.72 -15.49
N VAL A 62 -2.98 7.62 -14.83
CA VAL A 62 -4.25 8.20 -15.25
C VAL A 62 -4.76 9.07 -14.10
N GLY A 63 -4.64 10.39 -14.24
CA GLY A 63 -5.25 11.33 -13.31
C GLY A 63 -5.05 12.80 -13.68
N PRO A 64 -5.74 13.72 -12.96
CA PRO A 64 -6.75 13.45 -11.94
C PRO A 64 -8.01 12.78 -12.54
N VAL A 65 -8.66 11.88 -11.79
CA VAL A 65 -9.75 11.03 -12.31
C VAL A 65 -11.10 11.54 -11.83
N PRO A 66 -11.92 12.19 -12.68
CA PRO A 66 -13.25 12.62 -12.26
C PRO A 66 -14.19 11.42 -12.06
N ALA A 67 -15.26 11.60 -11.28
CA ALA A 67 -16.29 10.59 -11.14
C ALA A 67 -16.97 10.30 -12.50
N GLY A 68 -17.30 9.05 -12.75
CA GLY A 68 -17.93 8.60 -14.00
C GLY A 68 -17.28 7.36 -14.60
N ARG A 69 -17.65 7.08 -15.85
CA ARG A 69 -17.15 5.94 -16.61
C ARG A 69 -16.05 6.39 -17.55
N HIS A 70 -14.96 5.65 -17.56
CA HIS A 70 -13.75 5.95 -18.31
C HIS A 70 -13.35 4.75 -19.15
N MET A 71 -12.68 5.03 -20.26
CA MET A 71 -12.17 4.02 -21.17
C MET A 71 -10.85 4.48 -21.77
N PHE A 72 -9.89 3.57 -21.85
CA PHE A 72 -8.62 3.81 -22.52
C PHE A 72 -8.06 2.52 -23.11
N VAL A 73 -7.09 2.64 -24.02
CA VAL A 73 -6.49 1.52 -24.73
C VAL A 73 -5.01 1.43 -24.41
N PHE A 74 -4.57 0.27 -23.92
CA PHE A 74 -3.15 -0.09 -23.84
C PHE A 74 -2.71 -0.72 -25.16
N GLN A 75 -1.52 -0.36 -25.64
CA GLN A 75 -0.91 -0.97 -26.82
C GLN A 75 0.45 -1.57 -26.46
N LEU A 76 0.55 -2.89 -26.45
CA LEU A 76 1.73 -3.63 -26.02
C LEU A 76 2.42 -4.35 -27.15
N GLN A 77 3.73 -4.32 -27.19
CA GLN A 77 4.52 -5.08 -28.16
C GLN A 77 4.88 -6.47 -27.60
N ARG A 78 3.89 -7.31 -27.22
CA ARG A 78 4.16 -8.71 -26.83
C ARG A 78 2.93 -9.62 -26.79
N ASN A 79 3.16 -10.92 -27.09
CA ASN A 79 2.15 -11.97 -27.21
C ASN A 79 1.48 -12.38 -25.88
N ILE A 80 0.17 -12.22 -25.76
CA ILE A 80 -0.64 -12.72 -24.63
C ILE A 80 -1.57 -13.83 -25.12
N LEU A 81 -1.31 -15.07 -24.69
CA LEU A 81 -2.10 -16.26 -25.04
C LEU A 81 -3.18 -16.55 -23.98
N ALA A 82 -4.07 -15.60 -23.70
CA ALA A 82 -5.12 -15.80 -22.70
C ALA A 82 -6.51 -15.44 -23.24
N SER A 83 -7.36 -16.46 -23.39
CA SER A 83 -8.80 -16.31 -23.69
C SER A 83 -9.66 -16.06 -22.44
N ASN A 84 -9.13 -16.35 -21.25
CA ASN A 84 -9.88 -16.37 -20.01
C ASN A 84 -9.25 -15.43 -18.98
N PRO A 85 -9.71 -14.16 -18.93
CA PRO A 85 -9.19 -13.22 -17.93
C PRO A 85 -9.56 -13.69 -16.53
N ARG A 86 -8.58 -13.64 -15.61
CA ARG A 86 -8.80 -13.86 -14.18
C ARG A 86 -8.78 -12.51 -13.49
N VAL A 87 -9.80 -12.23 -12.69
CA VAL A 87 -9.92 -10.97 -11.96
C VAL A 87 -9.79 -11.24 -10.46
N THR A 88 -8.76 -10.66 -9.85
CA THR A 88 -8.55 -10.68 -8.40
C THR A 88 -8.69 -9.24 -7.88
N ARG A 89 -9.51 -9.03 -6.85
CA ARG A 89 -9.78 -7.70 -6.28
C ARG A 89 -9.26 -7.64 -4.85
N PHE A 90 -8.53 -6.59 -4.53
CA PHE A 90 -8.06 -6.31 -3.17
C PHE A 90 -8.72 -5.05 -2.64
N HIS A 91 -9.07 -5.04 -1.36
CA HIS A 91 -9.54 -3.83 -0.69
C HIS A 91 -8.31 -2.98 -0.33
N ILE A 92 -8.33 -1.71 -0.74
CA ILE A 92 -7.29 -0.73 -0.41
C ILE A 92 -7.90 0.45 0.33
N ASN A 93 -7.06 1.16 1.10
CA ASN A 93 -7.44 2.45 1.64
C ASN A 93 -7.33 3.52 0.54
N TRP A 94 -8.43 4.23 0.27
CA TRP A 94 -8.50 5.25 -0.77
C TRP A 94 -8.31 6.67 -0.24
N ASP A 95 -8.45 6.86 1.07
CA ASP A 95 -8.32 8.17 1.69
C ASP A 95 -6.90 8.31 2.26
N ASN A 96 -6.19 9.35 1.83
CA ASN A 96 -4.93 9.77 2.43
C ASN A 96 -5.22 10.19 3.87
N ASN A 97 -4.98 9.29 4.82
CA ASN A 97 -5.13 9.57 6.26
C ASN A 97 -3.93 10.39 6.79
N MET A 98 -3.45 11.35 6.00
CA MET A 98 -2.36 12.27 6.37
C MET A 98 -2.81 13.18 7.53
N ASP A 99 -4.11 13.46 7.62
CA ASP A 99 -4.71 14.30 8.67
C ASP A 99 -4.56 13.72 10.10
N ARG A 100 -4.25 12.42 10.25
CA ARG A 100 -4.06 11.80 11.58
C ARG A 100 -2.62 11.83 12.08
N LEU A 101 -1.65 12.20 11.25
CA LEU A 101 -0.24 12.29 11.65
C LEU A 101 0.13 13.71 12.13
N GLU A 102 -0.52 14.76 11.63
CA GLU A 102 -0.26 16.14 12.08
C GLU A 102 -0.87 16.48 13.45
N ALA A 103 -1.75 15.62 14.01
CA ALA A 103 -2.39 15.86 15.31
C ALA A 103 -1.54 15.44 16.52
N ILE A 104 -0.35 14.85 16.34
CA ILE A 104 0.49 14.34 17.44
C ILE A 104 1.70 15.27 17.73
N GLU A 105 2.03 16.21 16.85
CA GLU A 105 3.25 17.04 16.98
C GLU A 105 3.08 18.43 17.60
N THR A 106 1.95 18.73 18.26
CA THR A 106 1.76 20.02 18.97
C THR A 106 1.76 19.93 20.50
N GLN A 107 2.21 18.83 21.11
CA GLN A 107 2.49 18.81 22.55
C GLN A 107 3.95 19.17 22.83
N ASP A 108 4.15 20.44 23.18
CA ASP A 108 5.36 21.01 23.76
C ASP A 108 5.84 20.21 25.00
N PRO A 109 7.06 19.65 25.01
CA PRO A 109 7.64 19.01 26.19
C PRO A 109 8.41 20.04 27.03
N SER A 110 7.73 21.05 27.54
CA SER A 110 8.30 21.90 28.58
C SER A 110 7.23 22.39 29.55
N LEU A 111 7.04 21.66 30.65
CA LEU A 111 6.78 22.19 31.98
C LEU A 111 6.84 21.05 33.00
N GLY A 112 7.81 21.15 33.90
CA GLY A 112 8.11 20.15 34.91
C GLY A 112 7.10 20.07 36.05
N CYS A 113 7.20 18.94 36.73
CA CYS A 113 7.03 18.72 38.18
C CYS A 113 5.90 19.44 38.92
N GLY A 114 4.93 18.65 39.37
CA GLY A 114 3.98 19.07 40.40
C GLY A 114 3.16 17.91 40.98
N LEU A 115 3.83 16.85 41.48
CA LEU A 115 3.18 15.93 42.42
C LEU A 115 3.14 16.59 43.82
N PRO A 116 2.05 16.46 44.60
CA PRO A 116 2.05 16.89 45.99
C PRO A 116 2.86 15.89 46.83
N LEU A 117 4.02 16.33 47.32
CA LEU A 117 4.80 15.62 48.34
C LEU A 117 4.22 15.92 49.73
N ASN A 118 3.91 14.85 50.46
CA ASN A 118 3.51 14.85 51.86
C ASN A 118 4.73 15.14 52.79
N CYS A 119 4.49 15.59 54.03
CA CYS A 119 4.97 14.96 55.28
C CYS A 119 5.18 15.94 56.45
N THR A 120 4.36 15.77 57.50
CA THR A 120 4.74 16.00 58.91
C THR A 120 5.45 14.76 59.50
N PRO A 121 6.21 14.85 60.60
CA PRO A 121 7.27 13.87 60.89
C PRO A 121 6.94 12.80 61.96
N ILE A 122 7.75 11.71 61.93
CA ILE A 122 8.07 10.71 63.00
C ILE A 122 7.00 9.58 63.16
N LYS A 123 7.28 8.25 63.08
CA LYS A 123 8.24 7.40 63.85
C LYS A 123 8.26 5.95 63.30
N GLY A 124 9.43 5.30 63.24
CA GLY A 124 9.61 3.90 63.71
C GLY A 124 9.45 2.70 62.76
N LEU A 125 10.61 2.07 62.48
CA LEU A 125 10.91 0.62 62.48
C LEU A 125 10.55 -0.28 61.27
N GLY A 126 11.61 -0.80 60.60
CA GLY A 126 11.81 -2.26 60.41
C GLY A 126 11.73 -2.85 58.98
N LEU A 127 12.88 -2.92 58.28
CA LEU A 127 13.51 -3.97 57.41
C LEU A 127 12.73 -5.27 57.02
N PRO A 128 13.21 -6.14 56.08
CA PRO A 128 14.13 -6.00 54.92
C PRO A 128 13.83 -6.88 53.64
N GLY A 129 14.59 -6.66 52.55
CA GLY A 129 15.07 -7.69 51.57
C GLY A 129 14.31 -7.81 50.23
N CYS A 130 14.88 -8.03 49.03
CA CYS A 130 16.22 -8.48 48.57
C CYS A 130 16.48 -8.12 47.07
N ILE A 131 17.68 -7.57 46.80
CA ILE A 131 18.71 -7.71 45.71
C ILE A 131 18.38 -7.85 44.18
N PRO A 132 19.17 -7.18 43.27
CA PRO A 132 19.04 -7.15 41.80
C PRO A 132 20.19 -7.81 40.98
N GLY A 133 20.07 -7.83 39.63
CA GLY A 133 21.16 -8.03 38.63
C GLY A 133 20.73 -8.96 37.46
N LEU A 134 21.19 -8.89 36.19
CA LEU A 134 22.24 -8.18 35.45
C LEU A 134 22.00 -8.41 33.92
N LEU A 135 22.47 -7.48 33.06
CA LEU A 135 22.69 -7.51 31.57
C LEU A 135 23.72 -8.62 31.14
N PRO A 136 24.14 -8.85 29.84
CA PRO A 136 24.14 -7.96 28.65
C PRO A 136 23.94 -8.57 27.22
N GLU A 137 23.75 -7.65 26.26
CA GLU A 137 24.27 -7.46 24.87
C GLU A 137 24.54 -8.60 23.83
N ASN A 138 24.18 -8.24 22.58
CA ASN A 138 24.76 -8.55 21.24
C ASN A 138 24.63 -9.97 20.60
N SER A 139 24.05 -10.03 19.39
CA SER A 139 24.73 -10.35 18.11
C SER A 139 23.73 -10.79 17.02
N MET A 140 23.97 -10.33 15.79
CA MET A 140 23.31 -10.74 14.56
C MET A 140 24.12 -11.90 13.95
N ASP A 141 23.50 -13.06 13.72
CA ASP A 141 24.08 -14.12 12.91
C ASP A 141 23.02 -14.72 11.98
N CYS A 142 23.28 -14.62 10.69
CA CYS A 142 22.50 -15.17 9.59
C CYS A 142 22.60 -16.71 9.58
N ILE A 143 21.50 -17.39 9.22
CA ILE A 143 21.43 -18.57 8.34
C ILE A 143 20.09 -18.53 7.63
#